data_AF-A0A9P5X2R4-F1
#
_entry.id   AF-A0A9P5X2R4-F1
#
_cell.length_a   1.000
_cell.length_b   1.000
_cell.length_c   1.000
_cell.angle_alpha   90.00
_cell.angle_beta   90.00
_cell.angle_gamma   90.00
#
_symmetry.space_group_name_H-M   'P 1'
#
loop_
_entity.id
_entity.type
_entity.pdbx_description
1 polymer ?
#
loop_
_entity_poly.entity_id
_entity_poly.type
_entity_poly.pdbx_seq_one_letter_code
_entity_poly.pdbx_strand_id
1 'polypeptide(L)'
;PHSPHIDSIPLPSPITVINMSTYQPATDFYPFSIFTSLTSMQQTVLQSIQLRSPVHVHTPMAHIGTLHGSFTSTSTPGRYITALNAFLFLQSLAASPLDSPTVFSRLSSDMKVRVRAAFYRRNTISPSFCTLAWERFISGQHVAGGPLGIDVLLGSSKVWGFESFSLTGYSVIHLTNSDSFSA
;
A
#
# COMPACT_ATOMS: atom_id res chain seq x y z
N PRO A 1 -10.09 21.38 24.27
CA PRO A 1 -9.51 20.94 22.97
C PRO A 1 -9.47 19.41 22.90
N HIS A 2 -10.44 18.80 22.21
CA HIS A 2 -10.54 17.35 22.08
C HIS A 2 -9.56 16.85 21.03
N SER A 3 -8.75 15.87 21.40
CA SER A 3 -7.86 15.14 20.48
C SER A 3 -8.65 14.59 19.29
N PRO A 4 -8.08 14.54 18.08
CA PRO A 4 -8.74 13.90 16.95
C PRO A 4 -8.98 12.42 17.27
N HIS A 5 -10.26 12.02 17.27
CA HIS A 5 -10.69 10.64 17.39
C HIS A 5 -10.31 9.92 16.10
N ILE A 6 -9.38 8.96 16.18
CA ILE A 6 -9.03 8.09 15.05
C ILE A 6 -9.94 6.87 15.12
N ASP A 7 -11.08 6.94 14.43
CA ASP A 7 -11.91 5.76 14.17
C ASP A 7 -11.20 4.86 13.16
N SER A 8 -10.54 3.83 13.68
CA SER A 8 -10.12 2.71 12.86
C SER A 8 -11.37 1.92 12.51
N ILE A 9 -11.83 2.01 11.26
CA ILE A 9 -12.95 1.21 10.78
C ILE A 9 -12.50 -0.26 10.82
N PRO A 10 -13.18 -1.13 11.59
CA PRO A 10 -12.81 -2.53 11.63
C PRO A 10 -13.03 -3.12 10.24
N LEU A 11 -12.07 -3.93 9.80
CA LEU A 11 -12.25 -4.81 8.63
C LEU A 11 -13.54 -5.62 8.79
N PRO A 12 -14.24 -5.93 7.69
CA PRO A 12 -15.54 -6.58 7.74
C PRO A 12 -15.43 -7.87 8.57
N SER A 13 -15.99 -7.81 9.78
CA SER A 13 -16.31 -9.00 10.56
C SER A 13 -17.41 -9.75 9.81
N PRO A 14 -17.48 -11.09 9.93
CA PRO A 14 -18.56 -11.84 9.33
C PRO A 14 -19.86 -11.38 9.97
N ILE A 15 -20.67 -10.70 9.15
CA ILE A 15 -22.08 -10.36 9.40
C ILE A 15 -22.28 -9.22 10.40
N THR A 16 -22.46 -8.01 9.89
CA THR A 16 -23.51 -7.12 10.40
C THR A 16 -24.14 -6.33 9.26
N VAL A 17 -25.46 -6.42 9.22
CA VAL A 17 -26.35 -6.06 8.13
C VAL A 17 -26.47 -4.54 8.01
N ILE A 18 -25.87 -3.96 6.98
CA ILE A 18 -26.31 -2.68 6.40
C ILE A 18 -26.47 -2.92 4.91
N ASN A 19 -27.65 -3.37 4.48
CA ASN A 19 -28.15 -3.37 3.10
C ASN A 19 -27.07 -3.43 1.99
N MET A 20 -26.15 -4.40 2.10
CA MET A 20 -25.00 -4.67 1.24
C MET A 20 -25.39 -5.76 0.22
N SER A 21 -26.45 -5.56 -0.55
CA SER A 21 -26.90 -6.57 -1.52
C SER A 21 -26.00 -6.70 -2.75
N THR A 22 -24.89 -5.94 -2.86
CA THR A 22 -24.03 -5.95 -4.05
C THR A 22 -22.51 -6.00 -3.80
N TYR A 23 -22.02 -6.02 -2.57
CA TYR A 23 -20.57 -6.12 -2.32
C TYR A 23 -20.20 -7.46 -1.67
N GLN A 24 -20.20 -8.52 -2.49
CA GLN A 24 -19.31 -9.63 -2.21
C GLN A 24 -17.90 -9.20 -2.67
N PRO A 25 -16.86 -9.25 -1.81
CA PRO A 25 -15.51 -9.34 -2.33
C PRO A 25 -15.52 -10.57 -3.24
N ALA A 26 -15.04 -10.46 -4.46
CA ALA A 26 -14.81 -11.63 -5.29
C ALA A 26 -13.69 -12.45 -4.62
N THR A 27 -14.08 -13.30 -3.66
CA THR A 27 -13.20 -14.03 -2.74
C THR A 27 -12.24 -14.96 -3.45
N ASP A 28 -12.52 -15.29 -4.71
CA ASP A 28 -11.74 -16.24 -5.50
C ASP A 28 -10.46 -15.60 -6.12
N PHE A 29 -10.30 -14.27 -6.05
CA PHE A 29 -9.21 -13.58 -6.74
C PHE A 29 -8.13 -13.00 -5.81
N TYR A 30 -8.44 -12.75 -4.54
CA TYR A 30 -7.50 -12.18 -3.59
C TYR A 30 -6.86 -13.27 -2.72
N PRO A 31 -5.63 -13.04 -2.21
CA PRO A 31 -4.79 -11.86 -2.43
C PRO A 31 -4.03 -11.86 -3.77
N PHE A 32 -3.77 -10.66 -4.33
CA PHE A 32 -2.86 -10.49 -5.46
C PHE A 32 -1.43 -10.21 -4.95
N SER A 33 -0.46 -11.02 -5.35
CA SER A 33 0.95 -10.74 -5.05
C SER A 33 1.48 -9.62 -5.94
N ILE A 34 2.05 -8.60 -5.30
CA ILE A 34 2.69 -7.43 -5.93
C ILE A 34 3.91 -7.84 -6.77
N PHE A 35 4.53 -8.97 -6.46
CA PHE A 35 5.71 -9.48 -7.17
C PHE A 35 5.40 -10.43 -8.32
N THR A 36 4.12 -10.75 -8.56
CA THR A 36 3.70 -11.64 -9.64
C THR A 36 2.93 -10.90 -10.71
N SER A 37 3.10 -11.30 -11.97
CA SER A 37 2.29 -10.78 -13.07
C SER A 37 0.83 -11.24 -12.93
N LEU A 38 -0.09 -10.30 -13.13
CA LEU A 38 -1.53 -10.60 -13.15
C LEU A 38 -1.89 -11.37 -14.42
N THR A 39 -2.78 -12.36 -14.29
CA THR A 39 -3.40 -13.01 -15.46
C THR A 39 -4.31 -12.03 -16.21
N SER A 40 -4.61 -12.30 -17.49
CA SER A 40 -5.51 -11.45 -18.28
C SER A 40 -6.87 -11.26 -17.62
N MET A 41 -7.42 -12.32 -17.01
CA MET A 41 -8.69 -12.25 -16.27
C MET A 41 -8.60 -11.29 -15.08
N GLN A 42 -7.52 -11.38 -14.28
CA GLN A 42 -7.30 -10.48 -13.14
C GLN A 42 -7.14 -9.02 -13.59
N GLN A 43 -6.41 -8.78 -14.69
CA GLN A 43 -6.27 -7.44 -15.26
C GLN A 43 -7.62 -6.88 -15.70
N THR A 44 -8.46 -7.66 -16.39
CA THR A 44 -9.81 -7.25 -16.81
C THR A 44 -10.68 -6.89 -15.60
N VAL A 45 -10.67 -7.73 -14.55
CA VAL A 45 -11.41 -7.47 -13.31
C VAL A 45 -10.94 -6.16 -12.67
N LEU A 46 -9.64 -5.99 -12.45
CA LEU A 46 -9.08 -4.78 -11.84
C LEU A 46 -9.26 -3.52 -12.68
N GLN A 47 -9.31 -3.66 -14.01
CA GLN A 47 -9.60 -2.55 -14.92
C GLN A 47 -11.06 -2.09 -14.82
N SER A 48 -11.99 -2.96 -14.44
CA SER A 48 -13.40 -2.60 -14.26
C SER A 48 -13.68 -1.86 -12.94
N ILE A 49 -12.80 -1.98 -11.95
CA ILE A 49 -12.96 -1.36 -10.62
C ILE A 49 -12.45 0.08 -10.66
N GLN A 50 -13.33 1.04 -10.36
CA GLN A 50 -12.98 2.47 -10.25
C GLN A 50 -12.74 2.87 -8.80
N LEU A 51 -11.63 3.55 -8.54
CA LEU A 51 -11.24 4.14 -7.27
C LEU A 51 -11.26 5.65 -7.40
N ARG A 52 -11.91 6.33 -6.47
CA ARG A 52 -12.00 7.78 -6.40
C ARG A 52 -10.80 8.34 -5.66
N SER A 53 -10.07 9.26 -6.28
CA SER A 53 -8.99 9.99 -5.62
C SER A 53 -9.52 10.97 -4.56
N PRO A 54 -8.86 11.10 -3.40
CA PRO A 54 -7.64 10.39 -2.99
C PRO A 54 -7.90 8.92 -2.59
N VAL A 55 -6.95 8.04 -2.92
CA VAL A 55 -7.01 6.62 -2.55
C VAL A 55 -6.05 6.36 -1.40
N HIS A 56 -6.54 5.85 -0.28
CA HIS A 56 -5.72 5.54 0.89
C HIS A 56 -5.16 4.13 0.81
N VAL A 57 -3.90 3.96 1.20
CA VAL A 57 -3.23 2.66 1.24
C VAL A 57 -3.04 2.27 2.69
N HIS A 58 -3.58 1.13 3.09
CA HIS A 58 -3.56 0.64 4.46
C HIS A 58 -2.97 -0.76 4.54
N THR A 59 -2.32 -1.04 5.66
CA THR A 59 -2.20 -2.38 6.21
C THR A 59 -3.24 -2.53 7.33
N PRO A 60 -3.45 -3.73 7.88
CA PRO A 60 -4.32 -3.90 9.05
C PRO A 60 -3.88 -3.07 10.27
N MET A 61 -2.63 -2.62 10.31
CA MET A 61 -2.03 -1.95 11.46
C MET A 61 -1.64 -0.49 11.23
N ALA A 62 -1.74 0.03 9.99
CA ALA A 62 -1.25 1.36 9.66
C ALA A 62 -1.79 1.90 8.33
N HIS A 63 -2.03 3.20 8.28
CA HIS A 63 -2.10 3.96 7.02
C HIS A 63 -0.67 4.17 6.48
N ILE A 64 -0.38 3.68 5.28
CA ILE A 64 0.93 3.81 4.62
C ILE A 64 1.04 5.15 3.91
N GLY A 65 -0.01 5.56 3.19
CA GLY A 65 0.01 6.78 2.41
C GLY A 65 -1.19 6.94 1.50
N THR A 66 -1.19 8.03 0.75
CA THR A 66 -2.32 8.44 -0.09
C THR A 66 -1.88 8.59 -1.54
N LEU A 67 -2.58 7.92 -2.45
CA LEU A 67 -2.42 8.08 -3.89
C LEU A 67 -3.36 9.20 -4.35
N HIS A 68 -2.77 10.24 -4.91
CA HIS A 68 -3.54 11.30 -5.58
C HIS A 68 -3.68 10.95 -7.07
N GLY A 69 -4.89 11.11 -7.60
CA GLY A 69 -5.22 10.82 -8.99
C GLY A 69 -4.43 11.69 -9.96
N SER A 70 -3.31 11.17 -10.44
CA SER A 70 -2.57 11.69 -11.59
C SER A 70 -1.66 10.60 -12.14
N PHE A 71 -2.23 9.61 -12.84
CA PHE A 71 -1.47 8.74 -13.75
C PHE A 71 -1.40 9.29 -15.19
N THR A 72 -2.02 10.47 -15.42
CA THR A 72 -1.87 11.34 -16.60
C THR A 72 -1.94 12.82 -16.16
N SER A 73 -1.33 13.73 -16.91
CA SER A 73 -0.76 15.04 -16.49
C SER A 73 -1.72 16.15 -16.01
N THR A 74 -2.92 15.86 -15.52
CA THR A 74 -3.82 16.89 -14.99
C THR A 74 -4.39 16.45 -13.65
N SER A 75 -3.71 16.89 -12.59
CA SER A 75 -4.08 16.71 -11.19
C SER A 75 -5.37 17.48 -10.87
N THR A 76 -6.48 16.78 -10.74
CA THR A 76 -7.72 17.33 -10.17
C THR A 76 -8.29 16.31 -9.19
N PRO A 77 -8.44 16.67 -7.89
CA PRO A 77 -9.13 15.82 -6.92
C PRO A 77 -10.52 15.39 -7.42
N GLY A 78 -10.94 14.16 -7.11
CA GLY A 78 -12.22 13.60 -7.58
C GLY A 78 -12.17 12.84 -8.91
N ARG A 79 -11.00 12.71 -9.56
CA ARG A 79 -10.83 11.80 -10.70
C ARG A 79 -10.78 10.34 -10.27
N TYR A 80 -11.37 9.48 -11.10
CA TYR A 80 -11.31 8.03 -10.96
C TYR A 80 -10.00 7.48 -11.52
N ILE A 81 -9.38 6.54 -10.81
CA ILE A 81 -8.31 5.67 -11.30
C ILE A 81 -8.82 4.23 -11.30
N THR A 82 -8.30 3.37 -12.17
CA THR A 82 -8.66 1.95 -12.11
C THR A 82 -7.88 1.26 -11.00
N ALA A 83 -8.43 0.20 -10.40
CA ALA A 83 -7.70 -0.61 -9.44
C ALA A 83 -6.46 -1.26 -10.10
N LEU A 84 -6.51 -1.54 -11.40
CA LEU A 84 -5.36 -2.01 -12.16
C LEU A 84 -4.22 -0.99 -12.16
N ASN A 85 -4.50 0.29 -12.44
CA ASN A 85 -3.47 1.33 -12.43
C ASN A 85 -2.86 1.50 -11.03
N ALA A 86 -3.69 1.43 -9.98
CA ALA A 86 -3.21 1.48 -8.62
C ALA A 86 -2.34 0.27 -8.27
N PHE A 87 -2.73 -0.95 -8.69
CA PHE A 87 -1.94 -2.16 -8.51
C PHE A 87 -0.58 -2.07 -9.22
N LEU A 88 -0.55 -1.68 -10.49
CA LEU A 88 0.67 -1.54 -11.27
C LEU A 88 1.60 -0.47 -10.69
N PHE A 89 1.04 0.61 -10.16
CA PHE A 89 1.82 1.60 -9.41
C PHE A 89 2.47 0.99 -8.17
N LEU A 90 1.72 0.24 -7.36
CA LEU A 90 2.26 -0.41 -6.16
C LEU A 90 3.33 -1.46 -6.51
N GLN A 91 3.14 -2.19 -7.61
CA GLN A 91 4.13 -3.12 -8.16
C GLN A 91 5.42 -2.42 -8.59
N SER A 92 5.30 -1.34 -9.36
CA SER A 92 6.46 -0.52 -9.76
C SER A 92 7.16 0.09 -8.56
N LEU A 93 6.40 0.63 -7.60
CA LEU A 93 6.94 1.18 -6.36
C LEU A 93 7.70 0.11 -5.57
N ALA A 94 7.12 -1.06 -5.37
CA ALA A 94 7.70 -2.12 -4.55
C ALA A 94 9.10 -2.56 -5.04
N ALA A 95 9.29 -2.59 -6.36
CA ALA A 95 10.55 -2.96 -7.00
C ALA A 95 11.56 -1.81 -7.10
N SER A 96 11.13 -0.56 -6.92
CA SER A 96 11.98 0.61 -7.12
C SER A 96 12.91 0.85 -5.92
N PRO A 97 14.18 1.23 -6.15
CA PRO A 97 15.03 1.78 -5.10
C PRO A 97 14.34 2.96 -4.43
N LEU A 98 14.35 2.98 -3.10
CA LEU A 98 13.82 4.13 -2.38
C LEU A 98 14.78 5.31 -2.57
N ASP A 99 14.26 6.45 -2.98
CA ASP A 99 15.03 7.67 -3.10
C ASP A 99 14.99 8.43 -1.76
N SER A 100 16.15 8.49 -1.10
CA SER A 100 16.28 9.11 0.23
C SER A 100 15.98 10.63 0.20
N PRO A 101 16.66 11.42 -0.65
CA PRO A 101 16.38 12.85 -0.81
C PRO A 101 14.93 13.23 -1.15
N THR A 102 14.25 12.47 -2.01
CA THR A 102 12.94 12.90 -2.53
C THR A 102 11.74 12.26 -1.84
N VAL A 103 11.75 10.94 -1.64
CA VAL A 103 10.60 10.18 -1.12
C VAL A 103 10.72 9.99 0.38
N PHE A 104 11.85 9.46 0.85
CA PHE A 104 12.03 9.12 2.26
C PHE A 104 12.04 10.35 3.17
N SER A 105 12.67 11.45 2.75
CA SER A 105 12.76 12.69 3.52
C SER A 105 11.38 13.26 3.89
N ARG A 106 10.38 13.07 3.02
CA ARG A 106 8.99 13.54 3.17
C ARG A 106 8.13 12.66 4.07
N LEU A 107 8.60 11.46 4.42
CA LEU A 107 7.87 10.57 5.32
C LEU A 107 7.84 11.15 6.74
N SER A 108 6.75 10.89 7.47
CA SER A 108 6.66 11.20 8.89
C SER A 108 7.71 10.43 9.70
N SER A 109 8.05 10.92 10.90
CA SER A 109 9.03 10.24 11.77
C SER A 109 8.62 8.81 12.10
N ASP A 110 7.33 8.56 12.38
CA ASP A 110 6.81 7.21 12.62
C ASP A 110 6.99 6.31 11.39
N MET A 111 6.65 6.81 10.20
CA MET A 111 6.80 6.05 8.97
C MET A 111 8.28 5.73 8.68
N LYS A 112 9.20 6.68 8.91
CA LYS A 112 10.65 6.44 8.77
C LYS A 112 11.14 5.30 9.66
N VAL A 113 10.65 5.22 10.89
CA VAL A 113 10.96 4.11 11.82
C VAL A 113 10.42 2.78 11.28
N ARG A 114 9.18 2.76 10.78
CA ARG A 114 8.57 1.54 10.22
C ARG A 114 9.26 1.07 8.94
N VAL A 115 9.65 1.98 8.05
CA VAL A 115 10.42 1.68 6.84
C VAL A 115 11.77 1.07 7.20
N ARG A 116 12.46 1.64 8.20
CA ARG A 116 13.72 1.05 8.71
C ARG A 116 13.51 -0.38 9.20
N ALA A 117 12.47 -0.60 10.00
CA ALA A 117 12.15 -1.92 10.53
C ALA A 117 11.84 -2.91 9.40
N ALA A 118 11.06 -2.50 8.38
CA ALA A 118 10.76 -3.32 7.21
C ALA A 118 12.02 -3.69 6.43
N PHE A 119 12.91 -2.71 6.18
CA PHE A 119 14.20 -2.94 5.52
C PHE A 119 15.06 -3.98 6.27
N TYR A 120 15.14 -3.87 7.60
CA TYR A 120 15.92 -4.81 8.43
C TYR A 120 15.30 -6.21 8.42
N ARG A 121 13.96 -6.31 8.47
CA ARG A 121 13.26 -7.60 8.35
C ARG A 121 13.45 -8.25 6.99
N ARG A 122 13.54 -7.47 5.91
CA ARG A 122 13.79 -8.01 4.57
C ARG A 122 15.22 -8.54 4.42
N ASN A 123 16.18 -7.99 5.16
CA ASN A 123 17.60 -8.29 5.05
C ASN A 123 18.17 -8.98 6.30
N THR A 124 17.51 -10.03 6.79
CA THR A 124 17.89 -10.75 8.04
C THR A 124 19.28 -11.39 8.01
N ILE A 125 19.90 -11.52 6.84
CA ILE A 125 21.11 -12.32 6.64
C ILE A 125 22.37 -11.62 7.19
N SER A 126 22.38 -10.29 7.29
CA SER A 126 23.55 -9.56 7.77
C SER A 126 23.18 -8.25 8.49
N PRO A 127 23.17 -8.23 9.83
CA PRO A 127 22.91 -7.03 10.61
C PRO A 127 23.92 -5.89 10.36
N SER A 128 25.19 -6.25 10.12
CA SER A 128 26.26 -5.29 9.81
C SER A 128 26.04 -4.63 8.45
N PHE A 129 25.64 -5.41 7.44
CA PHE A 129 25.23 -4.87 6.13
C PHE A 129 24.04 -3.92 6.28
N CYS A 130 22.98 -4.33 7.00
CA CYS A 130 21.79 -3.51 7.18
C CYS A 130 22.10 -2.15 7.81
N THR A 131 22.97 -2.15 8.84
CA THR A 131 23.37 -0.93 9.53
C THR A 131 24.11 0.01 8.58
N LEU A 132 25.15 -0.49 7.91
CA LEU A 132 25.96 0.29 6.97
C LEU A 132 25.14 0.81 5.78
N ALA A 133 24.31 -0.05 5.19
CA ALA A 133 23.47 0.31 4.05
C ALA A 133 22.44 1.38 4.42
N TRP A 134 21.83 1.26 5.61
CA TRP A 134 20.90 2.26 6.11
C TRP A 134 21.57 3.61 6.35
N GLU A 135 22.74 3.64 6.99
CA GLU A 135 23.51 4.87 7.26
C GLU A 135 23.93 5.60 5.97
N ARG A 136 24.37 4.84 4.97
CA ARG A 136 24.69 5.40 3.65
C ARG A 136 23.44 5.93 2.94
N PHE A 137 22.33 5.20 3.00
CA PHE A 137 21.05 5.63 2.43
C PHE A 137 20.55 6.95 3.04
N ILE A 138 20.52 7.07 4.38
CA ILE A 138 20.09 8.32 5.04
C ILE A 138 21.04 9.49 4.75
N SER A 139 22.30 9.20 4.43
CA SER A 139 23.29 10.19 3.99
C SER A 139 23.17 10.55 2.51
N GLY A 140 22.16 10.03 1.80
CA GLY A 140 21.90 10.31 0.39
C GLY A 140 22.77 9.52 -0.59
N GLN A 141 23.52 8.52 -0.12
CA GLN A 141 24.34 7.68 -0.97
C GLN A 141 23.52 6.52 -1.54
N HIS A 142 23.78 6.19 -2.81
CA HIS A 142 23.20 5.00 -3.43
C HIS A 142 23.89 3.73 -2.89
N VAL A 143 23.10 2.73 -2.47
CA VAL A 143 23.60 1.47 -1.92
C VAL A 143 22.91 0.30 -2.61
N ALA A 144 23.69 -0.58 -3.22
CA ALA A 144 23.17 -1.84 -3.74
C ALA A 144 22.56 -2.68 -2.60
N GLY A 145 21.31 -3.14 -2.78
CA GLY A 145 20.57 -3.83 -1.73
C GLY A 145 20.06 -2.93 -0.60
N GLY A 146 20.09 -1.61 -0.78
CA GLY A 146 19.51 -0.65 0.16
C GLY A 146 17.97 -0.71 0.23
N PRO A 147 17.35 0.28 0.90
CA PRO A 147 15.91 0.36 1.01
C PRO A 147 15.22 0.43 -0.37
N LEU A 148 14.10 -0.27 -0.49
CA LEU A 148 13.25 -0.34 -1.68
C LEU A 148 11.84 0.18 -1.34
N GLY A 149 11.01 0.42 -2.35
CA GLY A 149 9.63 0.82 -2.11
C GLY A 149 8.79 -0.23 -1.38
N ILE A 150 9.13 -1.52 -1.43
CA ILE A 150 8.47 -2.53 -0.58
C ILE A 150 8.66 -2.24 0.92
N ASP A 151 9.77 -1.60 1.30
CA ASP A 151 9.99 -1.19 2.70
C ASP A 151 9.07 -0.03 3.08
N VAL A 152 8.72 0.85 2.13
CA VAL A 152 7.65 1.87 2.28
C VAL A 152 6.28 1.21 2.45
N LEU A 153 6.03 0.12 1.72
CA LEU A 153 4.84 -0.72 1.90
C LEU A 153 4.91 -1.59 3.17
N LEU A 154 5.90 -1.35 4.05
CA LEU A 154 6.11 -2.05 5.32
C LEU A 154 6.40 -3.55 5.19
N GLY A 155 6.86 -3.96 4.01
CA GLY A 155 7.06 -5.36 3.63
C GLY A 155 5.85 -5.99 2.96
N SER A 156 4.69 -5.32 2.94
CA SER A 156 3.41 -5.86 2.45
C SER A 156 3.50 -6.23 0.98
N SER A 157 3.55 -7.53 0.71
CA SER A 157 3.79 -8.09 -0.63
C SER A 157 2.52 -8.39 -1.40
N LYS A 158 1.34 -8.19 -0.79
CA LYS A 158 0.05 -8.57 -1.37
C LYS A 158 -0.97 -7.46 -1.24
N VAL A 159 -1.82 -7.33 -2.25
CA VAL A 159 -3.07 -6.56 -2.19
C VAL A 159 -4.19 -7.52 -1.85
N TRP A 160 -4.88 -7.25 -0.74
CA TRP A 160 -5.97 -8.08 -0.23
C TRP A 160 -7.35 -7.56 -0.63
N GLY A 161 -7.46 -6.29 -1.03
CA GLY A 161 -8.72 -5.74 -1.50
C GLY A 161 -8.63 -4.29 -1.92
N PHE A 162 -9.66 -3.86 -2.66
CA PHE A 162 -9.90 -2.49 -3.04
C PHE A 162 -11.31 -2.10 -2.62
N GLU A 163 -11.46 -0.92 -2.02
CA GLU A 163 -12.76 -0.32 -1.72
C GLU A 163 -12.95 0.89 -2.62
N SER A 164 -13.95 0.83 -3.51
CA SER A 164 -14.29 1.93 -4.41
C SER A 164 -14.98 3.09 -3.68
N PHE A 165 -15.71 2.80 -2.59
CA PHE A 165 -16.41 3.79 -1.78
C PHE A 165 -16.49 3.34 -0.32
N SER A 166 -15.57 3.80 0.52
CA SER A 166 -15.65 3.58 1.97
C SER A 166 -16.75 4.45 2.60
N LEU A 167 -17.15 4.14 3.83
CA LEU A 167 -18.14 4.93 4.60
C LEU A 167 -17.77 6.41 4.74
N THR A 168 -16.48 6.74 4.59
CA THR A 168 -15.94 8.11 4.67
C THR A 168 -15.84 8.80 3.31
N GLY A 169 -16.30 8.16 2.22
CA GLY A 169 -16.32 8.74 0.87
C GLY A 169 -14.97 8.70 0.13
N TYR A 170 -14.00 7.92 0.60
CA TYR A 170 -12.70 7.72 -0.03
C TYR A 170 -12.57 6.30 -0.57
N SER A 171 -11.64 6.08 -1.51
CA SER A 171 -11.26 4.72 -1.89
C SER A 171 -10.09 4.24 -1.05
N VAL A 172 -10.02 2.92 -0.85
CA VAL A 172 -9.00 2.28 0.00
C VAL A 172 -8.37 1.10 -0.73
N ILE A 173 -7.07 0.90 -0.54
CA ILE A 173 -6.32 -0.29 -0.94
C ILE A 173 -5.79 -0.95 0.32
N HIS A 174 -6.10 -2.23 0.49
CA HIS A 174 -5.64 -3.02 1.63
C HIS A 174 -4.46 -3.88 1.23
N LEU A 175 -3.35 -3.73 1.94
CA LEU A 175 -2.14 -4.51 1.79
C LEU A 175 -1.97 -5.50 2.93
N THR A 176 -1.36 -6.65 2.64
CA THR A 176 -1.05 -7.68 3.63
C THR A 176 0.25 -8.41 3.29
N ASN A 177 0.77 -9.14 4.27
CA ASN A 177 1.83 -10.14 4.09
C ASN A 177 1.30 -11.58 4.05
N SER A 178 0.06 -11.79 4.48
CA SER A 178 -0.50 -13.13 4.64
C SER A 178 -1.22 -13.62 3.38
N ASP A 179 -1.21 -14.94 3.17
CA ASP A 179 -2.09 -15.63 2.21
C ASP A 179 -3.53 -15.75 2.71
N SER A 180 -3.70 -15.69 4.03
CA SER A 180 -4.99 -15.80 4.71
C SER A 180 -5.20 -14.64 5.66
N PHE A 181 -6.41 -14.11 5.70
CA PHE A 181 -6.77 -13.16 6.73
C PHE A 181 -7.30 -13.94 7.93
N SER A 182 -6.55 -13.95 9.04
CA SER A 182 -7.09 -14.23 10.36
C SER A 182 -7.19 -12.89 11.06
N ALA A 183 -8.43 -12.48 11.34
CA ALA A 183 -8.71 -11.34 12.20
C ALA A 183 -8.34 -11.68 13.65
#